data_AF-A0A2V5N6J4-F1
#
_entry.id   AF-A0A2V5N6J4-F1
#
_cell.length_a   1.000
_cell.length_b   1.000
_cell.length_c   1.000
_cell.angle_alpha   90.00
_cell.angle_beta   90.00
_cell.angle_gamma   90.00
#
_symmetry.space_group_name_H-M   'P 1'
#
loop_
_entity.id
_entity.type
_entity.pdbx_description
1 polymer ?
#
loop_
_entity_poly.entity_id
_entity_poly.type
_entity_poly.pdbx_seq_one_letter_code
_entity_poly.pdbx_strand_id
1 'polypeptide(L)'
;RRSAFLKDPNVRRWIQVWNVGCIDCHSTAGQPRQKEDAVSFDTRVAELGIACEACHGPAAEHVRLNSDPCRRYTLHLQKQGDGSIVNPARLSTKRASEVCGRCHSIHSPRDEQDWLQNGERFHPGEDLEAKVRVIRHMKSSELRRGSFWSDDMVRVSGREYNGLVKTPCFQKGNLSCLSCHSMHQSSPTNQLAKGMDSNTACVQCHQSFAQNLQQHTHHPAGSSGSLCYNCHMPYTSYGLLKALRSHQISNPSVKTSVQTGRPNACNLCHLDKTLAWTAQTLSAWYQIPQANLASDAHTVAASILCAFGTWAGSQRGRFPRIHGWRLFWQRCSRTRTPRCVTSRAAR
;
A
#
# COMPACT_ATOMS: atom_id res chain seq x y z
N ARG A 1 -0.76 12.01 -19.09
CA ARG A 1 -1.44 12.28 -17.79
C ARG A 1 -0.49 13.04 -16.83
N ARG A 2 -0.47 14.39 -16.85
CA ARG A 2 0.45 15.22 -16.03
C ARG A 2 -0.11 15.60 -14.65
N SER A 3 -1.42 15.65 -14.50
CA SER A 3 -2.10 16.14 -13.27
C SER A 3 -2.55 15.02 -12.33
N ALA A 4 -2.31 13.77 -12.72
CA ALA A 4 -2.80 12.60 -12.01
C ALA A 4 -1.90 12.28 -10.80
N PHE A 5 -0.59 12.18 -11.00
CA PHE A 5 0.31 11.64 -9.97
C PHE A 5 1.10 12.73 -9.26
N LEU A 6 1.08 12.73 -7.93
CA LEU A 6 2.12 13.39 -7.15
C LEU A 6 3.47 12.74 -7.52
N LYS A 7 4.40 13.48 -8.10
CA LYS A 7 5.75 12.99 -8.49
C LYS A 7 6.85 13.91 -7.95
N ASP A 8 7.96 13.32 -7.53
CA ASP A 8 9.16 14.08 -7.15
C ASP A 8 9.62 14.97 -8.32
N PRO A 9 9.80 16.30 -8.12
CA PRO A 9 10.22 17.21 -9.19
C PRO A 9 11.61 16.91 -9.74
N ASN A 10 12.44 16.18 -8.99
CA ASN A 10 13.80 15.82 -9.38
C ASN A 10 13.91 14.46 -10.10
N VAL A 11 12.77 13.83 -10.40
CA VAL A 11 12.72 12.55 -11.15
C VAL A 11 12.28 12.82 -12.59
N ARG A 12 13.00 12.26 -13.55
CA ARG A 12 12.75 12.41 -14.98
C ARG A 12 11.34 11.94 -15.33
N ARG A 13 10.70 12.67 -16.22
CA ARG A 13 9.34 12.37 -16.67
C ARG A 13 9.38 11.25 -17.71
N TRP A 14 8.67 10.16 -17.42
CA TRP A 14 8.45 9.05 -18.34
C TRP A 14 7.07 9.17 -18.99
N ILE A 15 7.01 9.05 -20.32
CA ILE A 15 5.76 8.84 -21.05
C ILE A 15 5.30 7.42 -20.73
N GLN A 16 4.04 7.26 -20.37
CA GLN A 16 3.44 5.97 -20.05
C GLN A 16 2.49 5.60 -21.17
N VAL A 17 2.72 4.45 -21.79
CA VAL A 17 1.85 3.86 -22.82
C VAL A 17 0.94 2.86 -22.13
N TRP A 18 -0.37 3.03 -22.29
CA TRP A 18 -1.37 2.24 -21.55
C TRP A 18 -1.23 0.74 -21.85
N ASN A 19 -1.02 0.40 -23.12
CA ASN A 19 -0.92 -0.95 -23.67
C ASN A 19 0.23 -1.78 -23.09
N VAL A 20 1.21 -1.18 -22.41
CA VAL A 20 2.32 -1.92 -21.79
C VAL A 20 2.46 -1.65 -20.30
N GLY A 21 2.20 -0.42 -19.85
CA GLY A 21 2.44 -0.04 -18.46
C GLY A 21 1.19 -0.05 -17.58
N CYS A 22 0.00 0.08 -18.15
CA CYS A 22 -1.26 0.17 -17.39
C CYS A 22 -2.13 -1.06 -17.53
N ILE A 23 -2.13 -1.69 -18.71
CA ILE A 23 -2.93 -2.89 -18.99
C ILE A 23 -2.66 -4.01 -17.99
N ASP A 24 -1.41 -4.12 -17.53
CA ASP A 24 -0.91 -5.10 -16.59
C ASP A 24 -1.67 -5.17 -15.27
N CYS A 25 -2.26 -4.06 -14.84
CA CYS A 25 -3.01 -3.98 -13.60
C CYS A 25 -4.45 -3.47 -13.77
N HIS A 26 -4.83 -2.94 -14.93
CA HIS A 26 -6.11 -2.24 -15.14
C HIS A 26 -7.00 -2.93 -16.18
N SER A 27 -6.79 -4.23 -16.39
CA SER A 27 -7.62 -5.08 -17.23
C SER A 27 -7.63 -6.50 -16.69
N THR A 28 -8.57 -7.30 -17.18
CA THR A 28 -8.63 -8.74 -16.91
C THR A 28 -8.18 -9.49 -18.14
N ALA A 29 -7.21 -10.40 -17.97
CA ALA A 29 -6.53 -11.13 -19.05
C ALA A 29 -6.00 -10.21 -20.16
N GLY A 30 -5.33 -9.12 -19.77
CA GLY A 30 -4.80 -8.13 -20.71
C GLY A 30 -3.57 -8.59 -21.47
N GLN A 31 -3.57 -8.36 -22.78
CA GLN A 31 -2.50 -8.72 -23.70
C GLN A 31 -2.07 -7.49 -24.52
N PRO A 32 -0.84 -6.99 -24.34
CA PRO A 32 -0.32 -5.86 -25.13
C PRO A 32 -0.37 -6.12 -26.65
N ARG A 33 0.10 -7.29 -27.09
CA ARG A 33 0.18 -7.71 -28.50
C ARG A 33 0.86 -6.66 -29.39
N GLN A 34 2.11 -6.34 -29.04
CA GLN A 34 2.93 -5.37 -29.78
C GLN A 34 3.25 -5.90 -31.18
N LYS A 35 3.07 -5.06 -32.20
CA LYS A 35 3.41 -5.40 -33.58
C LYS A 35 4.92 -5.27 -33.82
N GLU A 36 5.38 -5.77 -34.96
CA GLU A 36 6.81 -5.77 -35.34
C GLU A 36 7.41 -4.36 -35.43
N ASP A 37 6.60 -3.34 -35.73
CA ASP A 37 7.03 -1.93 -35.77
C ASP A 37 7.35 -1.32 -34.39
N ALA A 38 7.17 -2.10 -33.31
CA ALA A 38 7.40 -1.75 -31.91
C ALA A 38 6.61 -0.55 -31.36
N VAL A 39 5.82 0.13 -32.18
CA VAL A 39 5.04 1.32 -31.78
C VAL A 39 3.54 1.08 -31.85
N SER A 40 3.10 0.10 -32.65
CA SER A 40 1.72 -0.29 -32.79
C SER A 40 1.37 -1.50 -31.93
N PHE A 41 0.12 -1.59 -31.50
CA PHE A 41 -0.40 -2.66 -30.65
C PHE A 41 -1.75 -3.17 -31.19
N ASP A 42 -1.96 -4.47 -31.16
CA ASP A 42 -3.28 -5.12 -31.38
C ASP A 42 -3.82 -5.66 -30.03
N THR A 43 -3.86 -4.76 -29.07
CA THR A 43 -4.15 -5.07 -27.66
C THR A 43 -5.52 -5.71 -27.49
N ARG A 44 -5.55 -6.78 -26.68
CA ARG A 44 -6.77 -7.48 -26.31
C ARG A 44 -6.92 -7.55 -24.80
N VAL A 45 -8.15 -7.52 -24.33
CA VAL A 45 -8.53 -7.73 -22.93
C VAL A 45 -9.80 -8.58 -22.94
N ALA A 46 -9.96 -9.46 -21.95
CA ALA A 46 -11.25 -10.12 -21.75
C ALA A 46 -12.27 -9.10 -21.22
N GLU A 47 -11.87 -8.29 -20.25
CA GLU A 47 -12.68 -7.23 -19.66
C GLU A 47 -11.84 -6.01 -19.31
N LEU A 48 -12.46 -4.82 -19.38
CA LEU A 48 -11.84 -3.57 -18.90
C LEU A 48 -12.00 -3.46 -17.38
N GLY A 49 -10.89 -3.14 -16.71
CA GLY A 49 -10.85 -3.09 -15.25
C GLY A 49 -10.59 -4.45 -14.60
N ILE A 50 -10.80 -4.49 -13.29
CA ILE A 50 -10.58 -5.69 -12.48
C ILE A 50 -11.91 -6.41 -12.30
N ALA A 51 -12.12 -7.48 -13.06
CA ALA A 51 -13.30 -8.33 -13.02
C ALA A 51 -13.07 -9.59 -12.18
N CYS A 52 -14.08 -10.47 -12.10
CA CYS A 52 -14.06 -11.68 -11.26
C CYS A 52 -12.81 -12.53 -11.52
N GLU A 53 -12.48 -12.77 -12.78
CA GLU A 53 -11.40 -13.66 -13.19
C GLU A 53 -10.00 -13.10 -12.86
N ALA A 54 -9.85 -11.80 -12.61
CA ALA A 54 -8.58 -11.22 -12.16
C ALA A 54 -8.15 -11.74 -10.78
N CYS A 55 -9.12 -12.17 -9.94
CA CYS A 55 -8.84 -12.75 -8.63
C CYS A 55 -9.20 -14.24 -8.53
N HIS A 56 -10.11 -14.72 -9.38
CA HIS A 56 -10.61 -16.09 -9.35
C HIS A 56 -10.04 -16.99 -10.46
N GLY A 57 -9.29 -16.41 -11.41
CA GLY A 57 -8.77 -17.10 -12.59
C GLY A 57 -9.84 -17.31 -13.67
N PRO A 58 -9.46 -17.88 -14.84
CA PRO A 58 -10.38 -18.14 -15.93
C PRO A 58 -11.53 -19.06 -15.49
N ALA A 59 -12.77 -18.64 -15.73
CA ALA A 59 -13.97 -19.28 -15.23
C ALA A 59 -14.74 -20.09 -16.28
N ALA A 60 -14.24 -20.21 -17.52
CA ALA A 60 -14.94 -20.92 -18.58
C ALA A 60 -15.31 -22.36 -18.20
N GLU A 61 -14.40 -23.11 -17.59
CA GLU A 61 -14.66 -24.48 -17.13
C GLU A 61 -15.63 -24.50 -15.95
N HIS A 62 -15.49 -23.55 -15.02
CA HIS A 62 -16.41 -23.38 -13.91
C HIS A 62 -17.85 -23.13 -14.40
N VAL A 63 -18.04 -22.24 -15.36
CA VAL A 63 -19.34 -21.94 -15.97
C VAL A 63 -19.89 -23.17 -16.68
N ARG A 64 -19.06 -23.87 -17.47
CA ARG A 64 -19.47 -25.10 -18.18
C ARG A 64 -19.97 -26.16 -17.21
N LEU A 65 -19.21 -26.46 -16.17
CA LEU A 65 -19.58 -27.47 -15.16
C LEU A 65 -20.82 -27.07 -14.37
N ASN A 66 -20.99 -25.79 -14.04
CA ASN A 66 -22.14 -25.32 -13.24
C ASN A 66 -23.38 -24.95 -14.08
N SER A 67 -23.33 -25.08 -15.40
CA SER A 67 -24.53 -25.04 -16.23
C SER A 67 -25.50 -26.16 -15.86
N ASP A 68 -24.99 -27.29 -15.34
CA ASP A 68 -25.79 -28.37 -14.76
C ASP A 68 -26.32 -28.02 -13.36
N PRO A 69 -27.66 -27.90 -13.17
CA PRO A 69 -28.26 -27.72 -11.85
C PRO A 69 -27.96 -28.85 -10.88
N CYS A 70 -27.90 -30.11 -11.32
CA CYS A 70 -27.68 -31.27 -10.46
C CYS A 70 -26.33 -31.18 -9.75
N ARG A 71 -25.26 -30.82 -10.49
CA ARG A 71 -23.96 -30.54 -9.91
C ARG A 71 -24.03 -29.43 -8.86
N ARG A 72 -24.67 -28.29 -9.17
CA ARG A 72 -24.78 -27.14 -8.25
C ARG A 72 -25.47 -27.52 -6.94
N TYR A 73 -26.61 -28.21 -7.03
CA TYR A 73 -27.34 -28.67 -5.85
C TYR A 73 -26.56 -29.73 -5.06
N THR A 74 -25.86 -30.64 -5.74
CA THR A 74 -25.01 -31.64 -5.09
C THR A 74 -23.91 -30.97 -4.27
N LEU A 75 -23.16 -30.03 -4.85
CA LEU A 75 -22.13 -29.28 -4.12
C LEU A 75 -22.71 -28.49 -2.94
N HIS A 76 -23.87 -27.86 -3.12
CA HIS A 76 -24.54 -27.12 -2.04
C HIS A 76 -24.97 -28.03 -0.89
N LEU A 77 -25.67 -29.13 -1.18
CA LEU A 77 -26.17 -30.07 -0.17
C LEU A 77 -25.03 -30.79 0.57
N GLN A 78 -23.96 -31.12 -0.15
CA GLN A 78 -22.77 -31.73 0.44
C GLN A 78 -21.84 -30.70 1.12
N LYS A 79 -22.18 -29.40 1.06
CA LYS A 79 -21.34 -28.28 1.55
C LYS A 79 -19.91 -28.33 1.01
N GLN A 80 -19.76 -28.83 -0.21
CA GLN A 80 -18.47 -28.95 -0.87
C GLN A 80 -18.12 -27.64 -1.59
N GLY A 81 -16.83 -27.35 -1.59
CA GLY A 81 -16.30 -26.28 -2.40
C GLY A 81 -16.27 -26.64 -3.88
N ASP A 82 -16.51 -25.66 -4.75
CA ASP A 82 -16.23 -25.84 -6.17
C ASP A 82 -14.73 -25.70 -6.45
N GLY A 83 -14.08 -26.81 -6.84
CA GLY A 83 -12.67 -26.84 -7.21
C GLY A 83 -12.36 -26.37 -8.64
N SER A 84 -13.39 -26.09 -9.45
CA SER A 84 -13.21 -25.61 -10.84
C SER A 84 -12.84 -24.13 -10.95
N ILE A 85 -12.87 -23.40 -9.82
CA ILE A 85 -12.52 -21.99 -9.76
C ILE A 85 -11.71 -21.70 -8.49
N VAL A 86 -10.76 -20.77 -8.57
CA VAL A 86 -9.96 -20.40 -7.42
C VAL A 86 -10.82 -19.57 -6.47
N ASN A 87 -10.75 -19.86 -5.18
CA ASN A 87 -11.27 -18.98 -4.15
C ASN A 87 -10.10 -18.49 -3.28
N PRO A 88 -9.71 -17.20 -3.36
CA PRO A 88 -8.60 -16.66 -2.57
C PRO A 88 -8.72 -16.90 -1.06
N ALA A 89 -9.93 -17.00 -0.51
CA ALA A 89 -10.15 -17.29 0.91
C ALA A 89 -9.81 -18.73 1.32
N ARG A 90 -9.64 -19.64 0.34
CA ARG A 90 -9.22 -21.04 0.56
C ARG A 90 -7.74 -21.28 0.25
N LEU A 91 -7.03 -20.25 -0.20
CA LEU A 91 -5.59 -20.33 -0.47
C LEU A 91 -4.80 -20.14 0.82
N SER A 92 -3.53 -20.57 0.81
CA SER A 92 -2.59 -20.21 1.87
C SER A 92 -2.41 -18.70 1.93
N THR A 93 -2.07 -18.17 3.11
CA THR A 93 -1.80 -16.74 3.35
C THR A 93 -0.93 -16.10 2.28
N LYS A 94 0.14 -16.79 1.86
CA LYS A 94 1.06 -16.36 0.80
C LYS A 94 0.34 -16.27 -0.54
N ARG A 95 -0.30 -17.35 -0.99
CA ARG A 95 -0.97 -17.43 -2.29
C ARG A 95 -2.15 -16.46 -2.39
N ALA A 96 -2.93 -16.30 -1.32
CA ALA A 96 -4.00 -15.31 -1.24
C ALA A 96 -3.47 -13.88 -1.40
N SER A 97 -2.33 -13.57 -0.75
CA SER A 97 -1.73 -12.24 -0.84
C SER A 97 -1.11 -11.94 -2.20
N GLU A 98 -0.60 -12.98 -2.88
CA GLU A 98 -0.04 -12.90 -4.23
C GLU A 98 -1.09 -12.55 -5.29
N VAL A 99 -2.35 -12.95 -5.11
CA VAL A 99 -3.47 -12.50 -5.97
C VAL A 99 -3.57 -10.98 -5.98
N CYS A 100 -3.50 -10.33 -4.81
CA CYS A 100 -3.48 -8.87 -4.72
C CYS A 100 -2.13 -8.30 -5.18
N GLY A 101 -1.04 -8.97 -4.82
CA GLY A 101 0.33 -8.60 -5.12
C GLY A 101 0.62 -8.52 -6.61
N ARG A 102 -0.15 -9.22 -7.45
CA ARG A 102 -0.09 -9.09 -8.90
C ARG A 102 -0.21 -7.63 -9.36
N CYS A 103 -1.17 -6.89 -8.81
CA CYS A 103 -1.36 -5.47 -9.14
C CYS A 103 -0.74 -4.54 -8.09
N HIS A 104 -0.85 -4.92 -6.82
CA HIS A 104 -0.42 -4.11 -5.67
C HIS A 104 1.05 -4.32 -5.31
N SER A 105 1.90 -4.53 -6.32
CA SER A 105 3.35 -4.63 -6.13
C SER A 105 4.16 -3.87 -7.17
N ILE A 106 5.39 -3.51 -6.82
CA ILE A 106 6.38 -3.04 -7.77
C ILE A 106 7.02 -4.30 -8.32
N HIS A 107 6.76 -4.61 -9.58
CA HIS A 107 7.30 -5.79 -10.22
C HIS A 107 7.68 -5.51 -11.68
N SER A 108 8.43 -6.43 -12.26
CA SER A 108 8.70 -6.48 -13.70
C SER A 108 8.40 -7.87 -14.24
N PRO A 109 8.05 -8.00 -15.54
CA PRO A 109 7.98 -9.32 -16.16
C PRO A 109 9.33 -10.03 -16.06
N ARG A 110 9.31 -11.37 -16.03
CA ARG A 110 10.53 -12.19 -16.11
C ARG A 110 11.05 -12.32 -17.54
N ASP A 111 10.13 -12.32 -18.49
CA ASP A 111 10.35 -12.30 -19.93
C ASP A 111 9.55 -11.13 -20.51
N GLU A 112 10.26 -10.09 -20.93
CA GLU A 112 9.65 -8.86 -21.43
C GLU A 112 9.06 -9.05 -22.84
N GLN A 113 9.69 -9.86 -23.69
CA GLN A 113 9.22 -10.11 -25.04
C GLN A 113 7.93 -10.93 -25.01
N ASP A 114 7.89 -11.95 -24.17
CA ASP A 114 6.68 -12.73 -23.95
C ASP A 114 5.54 -11.87 -23.36
N TRP A 115 5.83 -11.02 -22.38
CA TRP A 115 4.84 -10.07 -21.85
C TRP A 115 4.27 -9.16 -22.94
N LEU A 116 5.12 -8.59 -23.80
CA LEU A 116 4.69 -7.70 -24.88
C LEU A 116 3.84 -8.41 -25.95
N GLN A 117 3.98 -9.72 -26.10
CA GLN A 117 3.20 -10.49 -27.06
C GLN A 117 1.95 -11.12 -26.45
N ASN A 118 2.08 -11.79 -25.32
CA ASN A 118 1.06 -12.68 -24.75
C ASN A 118 0.42 -12.12 -23.48
N GLY A 119 1.00 -11.08 -22.89
CA GLY A 119 0.49 -10.47 -21.66
C GLY A 119 0.75 -11.33 -20.43
N GLU A 120 -0.23 -11.32 -19.52
CA GLU A 120 -0.11 -11.92 -18.20
C GLU A 120 -0.05 -13.45 -18.24
N ARG A 121 0.89 -14.02 -17.48
CA ARG A 121 1.00 -15.47 -17.26
C ARG A 121 0.71 -15.93 -15.83
N PHE A 122 0.43 -14.99 -14.93
CA PHE A 122 0.07 -15.31 -13.56
C PHE A 122 -1.42 -15.65 -13.50
N HIS A 123 -1.75 -16.79 -12.92
CA HIS A 123 -3.11 -17.14 -12.55
C HIS A 123 -3.25 -17.19 -11.03
N PRO A 124 -4.38 -16.73 -10.46
CA PRO A 124 -4.63 -16.85 -9.03
C PRO A 124 -4.38 -18.26 -8.51
N GLY A 125 -3.70 -18.37 -7.36
CA GLY A 125 -3.28 -19.66 -6.79
C GLY A 125 -1.90 -20.15 -7.22
N GLU A 126 -1.31 -19.57 -8.27
CA GLU A 126 0.09 -19.83 -8.65
C GLU A 126 1.10 -19.06 -7.77
N ASP A 127 2.39 -19.34 -7.98
CA ASP A 127 3.48 -18.54 -7.40
C ASP A 127 3.73 -17.27 -8.20
N LEU A 128 3.36 -16.12 -7.64
CA LEU A 128 3.57 -14.83 -8.30
C LEU A 128 5.05 -14.59 -8.62
N GLU A 129 5.95 -14.88 -7.70
CA GLU A 129 7.39 -14.64 -7.91
C GLU A 129 8.01 -15.65 -8.88
N ALA A 130 7.34 -16.75 -9.22
CA ALA A 130 7.74 -17.59 -10.33
C ALA A 130 7.40 -16.98 -11.70
N LYS A 131 6.42 -16.07 -11.77
CA LYS A 131 5.92 -15.45 -13.02
C LYS A 131 6.49 -14.05 -13.25
N VAL A 132 6.61 -13.27 -12.18
CA VAL A 132 7.15 -11.90 -12.21
C VAL A 132 8.30 -11.73 -11.23
N ARG A 133 9.08 -10.66 -11.38
CA ARG A 133 10.12 -10.27 -10.42
C ARG A 133 9.57 -9.16 -9.53
N VAL A 134 9.20 -9.48 -8.29
CA VAL A 134 8.81 -8.47 -7.31
C VAL A 134 10.04 -7.69 -6.87
N ILE A 135 10.05 -6.39 -7.14
CA ILE A 135 11.18 -5.50 -6.88
C ILE A 135 11.15 -5.10 -5.41
N ARG A 136 12.08 -5.64 -4.63
CA ARG A 136 12.19 -5.38 -3.18
C ARG A 136 13.18 -4.28 -2.82
N HIS A 137 14.09 -3.98 -3.75
CA HIS A 137 15.13 -2.96 -3.69
C HIS A 137 15.43 -2.49 -5.12
N MET A 138 15.67 -1.20 -5.32
CA MET A 138 16.08 -0.64 -6.61
C MET A 138 17.52 -0.14 -6.58
N LYS A 139 18.37 -0.70 -7.47
CA LYS A 139 19.76 -0.27 -7.65
C LYS A 139 19.85 1.16 -8.20
N SER A 140 18.96 1.52 -9.14
CA SER A 140 18.89 2.88 -9.69
C SER A 140 18.48 3.86 -8.60
N SER A 141 19.35 4.84 -8.31
CA SER A 141 19.09 5.85 -7.29
C SER A 141 17.85 6.69 -7.62
N GLU A 142 17.56 6.92 -8.90
CA GLU A 142 16.42 7.72 -9.36
C GLU A 142 15.09 6.99 -9.22
N LEU A 143 14.98 5.77 -9.75
CA LEU A 143 13.78 4.96 -9.64
C LEU A 143 13.50 4.57 -8.18
N ARG A 144 14.57 4.33 -7.40
CA ARG A 144 14.47 4.13 -5.94
C ARG A 144 13.85 5.35 -5.26
N ARG A 145 14.33 6.57 -5.55
CA ARG A 145 13.77 7.83 -4.98
C ARG A 145 12.28 8.00 -5.27
N GLY A 146 11.84 7.57 -6.45
CA GLY A 146 10.44 7.64 -6.86
C GLY A 146 9.53 6.71 -6.07
N SER A 147 9.97 5.47 -5.81
CA SER A 147 9.08 4.39 -5.36
C SER A 147 9.33 3.89 -3.93
N PHE A 148 10.51 4.15 -3.37
CA PHE A 148 10.95 3.65 -2.06
C PHE A 148 11.57 4.74 -1.19
N TRP A 149 11.49 4.54 0.12
CA TRP A 149 12.36 5.18 1.09
C TRP A 149 13.77 4.56 1.01
N SER A 150 14.78 5.18 1.65
CA SER A 150 16.16 4.67 1.58
C SER A 150 16.36 3.33 2.30
N ASP A 151 15.42 2.91 3.15
CA ASP A 151 15.37 1.60 3.80
C ASP A 151 14.48 0.59 3.05
N ASP A 152 14.17 0.86 1.79
CA ASP A 152 13.34 0.04 0.91
C ASP A 152 11.89 -0.16 1.37
N MET A 153 11.38 0.63 2.32
CA MET A 153 9.94 0.71 2.54
C MET A 153 9.29 1.41 1.34
N VAL A 154 8.18 0.87 0.87
CA VAL A 154 7.41 1.46 -0.22
C VAL A 154 6.92 2.86 0.13
N ARG A 155 7.05 3.75 -0.84
CA ARG A 155 6.73 5.17 -0.71
C ARG A 155 5.57 5.61 -1.61
N VAL A 156 5.06 4.73 -2.45
CA VAL A 156 4.00 5.00 -3.41
C VAL A 156 2.78 4.10 -3.20
N SER A 157 1.59 4.60 -3.53
CA SER A 157 0.34 3.84 -3.44
C SER A 157 0.26 2.69 -4.45
N GLY A 158 -0.59 1.70 -4.17
CA GLY A 158 -0.85 0.60 -5.09
C GLY A 158 0.31 -0.38 -5.14
N ARG A 159 1.16 -0.40 -4.11
CA ARG A 159 2.40 -1.19 -4.00
C ARG A 159 2.53 -1.82 -2.60
N GLU A 160 1.38 -2.03 -1.95
CA GLU A 160 1.26 -2.45 -0.55
C GLU A 160 1.83 -3.85 -0.30
N TYR A 161 1.78 -4.75 -1.29
CA TYR A 161 2.30 -6.12 -1.17
C TYR A 161 3.80 -6.14 -0.83
N ASN A 162 4.61 -5.25 -1.44
CA ASN A 162 6.04 -5.16 -1.16
C ASN A 162 6.32 -4.85 0.32
N GLY A 163 5.42 -4.11 0.99
CA GLY A 163 5.51 -3.81 2.41
C GLY A 163 5.01 -4.97 3.28
N LEU A 164 3.85 -5.54 2.93
CA LEU A 164 3.21 -6.65 3.64
C LEU A 164 4.18 -7.82 3.83
N VAL A 165 4.83 -8.26 2.75
CA VAL A 165 5.74 -9.43 2.77
C VAL A 165 7.01 -9.24 3.59
N LYS A 166 7.32 -7.99 3.97
CA LYS A 166 8.45 -7.66 4.86
C LYS A 166 8.06 -7.68 6.34
N THR A 167 6.77 -7.81 6.66
CA THR A 167 6.32 -7.77 8.06
C THR A 167 6.53 -9.11 8.77
N PRO A 168 6.87 -9.11 10.06
CA PRO A 168 6.85 -10.33 10.86
C PRO A 168 5.47 -11.02 10.86
N CYS A 169 4.39 -10.23 10.81
CA CYS A 169 3.02 -10.71 10.75
C CYS A 169 2.75 -11.61 9.53
N PHE A 170 3.36 -11.30 8.37
CA PHE A 170 3.29 -12.11 7.17
C PHE A 170 4.32 -13.25 7.18
N GLN A 171 5.56 -12.96 7.58
CA GLN A 171 6.66 -13.93 7.48
C GLN A 171 6.56 -15.09 8.49
N LYS A 172 6.00 -14.81 9.67
CA LYS A 172 5.93 -15.75 10.80
C LYS A 172 4.50 -16.04 11.25
N GLY A 173 3.53 -15.26 10.75
CA GLY A 173 2.12 -15.40 11.08
C GLY A 173 1.26 -15.70 9.86
N ASN A 174 -0.05 -15.49 10.01
CA ASN A 174 -1.04 -15.77 8.98
C ASN A 174 -1.67 -14.50 8.39
N LEU A 175 -0.95 -13.36 8.46
CA LEU A 175 -1.47 -12.10 7.91
C LEU A 175 -1.50 -12.15 6.38
N SER A 176 -2.68 -11.96 5.80
CA SER A 176 -2.87 -11.75 4.36
C SER A 176 -3.65 -10.46 4.09
N CYS A 177 -3.80 -10.10 2.83
CA CYS A 177 -4.69 -9.00 2.43
C CYS A 177 -6.12 -9.22 2.97
N LEU A 178 -6.61 -10.46 2.91
CA LEU A 178 -7.97 -10.85 3.31
C LEU A 178 -8.17 -10.87 4.84
N SER A 179 -7.11 -10.73 5.63
CA SER A 179 -7.22 -10.56 7.09
C SER A 179 -7.84 -9.21 7.47
N CYS A 180 -7.79 -8.22 6.57
CA CYS A 180 -8.32 -6.87 6.80
C CYS A 180 -9.27 -6.40 5.67
N HIS A 181 -9.08 -6.89 4.45
CA HIS A 181 -9.86 -6.49 3.28
C HIS A 181 -10.91 -7.52 2.91
N SER A 182 -12.01 -7.03 2.34
CA SER A 182 -12.99 -7.88 1.65
C SER A 182 -13.29 -7.28 0.28
N MET A 183 -13.17 -8.10 -0.76
CA MET A 183 -13.48 -7.69 -2.14
C MET A 183 -14.97 -7.68 -2.43
N HIS A 184 -15.76 -8.38 -1.61
CA HIS A 184 -17.20 -8.49 -1.73
C HIS A 184 -17.87 -7.96 -0.47
N GLN A 185 -19.06 -7.37 -0.62
CA GLN A 185 -19.89 -6.92 0.52
C GLN A 185 -19.18 -5.93 1.47
N SER A 186 -18.25 -5.14 0.94
CA SER A 186 -17.54 -4.07 1.64
C SER A 186 -17.79 -2.72 0.97
N SER A 187 -17.44 -1.64 1.67
CA SER A 187 -17.39 -0.33 1.02
C SER A 187 -16.34 -0.36 -0.10
N PRO A 188 -16.64 0.14 -1.32
CA PRO A 188 -15.64 0.24 -2.38
C PRO A 188 -14.48 1.18 -1.99
N THR A 189 -14.66 2.03 -0.99
CA THR A 189 -13.59 2.85 -0.43
C THR A 189 -12.71 2.02 0.49
N ASN A 190 -11.45 1.83 0.12
CA ASN A 190 -10.44 1.02 0.82
C ASN A 190 -10.78 -0.49 0.94
N GLN A 191 -12.02 -0.92 0.68
CA GLN A 191 -12.44 -2.33 0.68
C GLN A 191 -12.11 -3.06 1.99
N LEU A 192 -12.26 -2.37 3.12
CA LEU A 192 -12.06 -2.97 4.44
C LEU A 192 -13.24 -3.89 4.76
N ALA A 193 -12.94 -5.07 5.30
CA ALA A 193 -13.97 -5.95 5.84
C ALA A 193 -14.63 -5.30 7.06
N LYS A 194 -15.82 -5.77 7.42
CA LYS A 194 -16.61 -5.22 8.54
C LYS A 194 -15.77 -5.20 9.83
N GLY A 195 -15.66 -4.03 10.46
CA GLY A 195 -14.92 -3.82 11.70
C GLY A 195 -13.40 -3.70 11.55
N MET A 196 -12.84 -3.88 10.35
CA MET A 196 -11.40 -3.77 10.09
C MET A 196 -10.90 -2.32 9.97
N ASP A 197 -11.80 -1.35 10.10
CA ASP A 197 -11.51 0.06 10.31
C ASP A 197 -11.27 0.41 11.80
N SER A 198 -11.32 -0.59 12.70
CA SER A 198 -11.05 -0.47 14.13
C SER A 198 -9.82 -1.26 14.58
N ASN A 199 -9.55 -1.29 15.89
CA ASN A 199 -8.47 -2.11 16.46
C ASN A 199 -8.69 -3.62 16.31
N THR A 200 -9.90 -4.08 15.96
CA THR A 200 -10.20 -5.48 15.64
C THR A 200 -9.24 -6.03 14.57
N ALA A 201 -8.84 -5.21 13.60
CA ALA A 201 -7.86 -5.58 12.58
C ALA A 201 -6.53 -6.09 13.16
N CYS A 202 -6.15 -5.60 14.33
CA CYS A 202 -4.89 -5.95 14.99
C CYS A 202 -5.11 -6.96 16.13
N VAL A 203 -6.11 -6.72 17.00
CA VAL A 203 -6.29 -7.53 18.21
C VAL A 203 -6.87 -8.92 17.95
N GLN A 204 -7.33 -9.21 16.72
CA GLN A 204 -7.66 -10.58 16.30
C GLN A 204 -6.48 -11.56 16.46
N CYS A 205 -5.24 -11.06 16.29
CA CYS A 205 -4.01 -11.82 16.54
C CYS A 205 -3.29 -11.32 17.81
N HIS A 206 -3.46 -10.05 18.16
CA HIS A 206 -2.76 -9.39 19.27
C HIS A 206 -3.68 -9.20 20.49
N GLN A 207 -4.27 -10.31 20.96
CA GLN A 207 -5.36 -10.30 21.96
C GLN A 207 -4.96 -9.68 23.31
N SER A 208 -3.68 -9.78 23.70
CA SER A 208 -3.15 -9.20 24.94
C SER A 208 -3.35 -7.68 25.04
N PHE A 209 -3.49 -6.99 23.91
CA PHE A 209 -3.67 -5.55 23.84
C PHE A 209 -5.15 -5.13 23.80
N ALA A 210 -6.10 -6.05 23.67
CA ALA A 210 -7.52 -5.73 23.63
C ALA A 210 -8.00 -5.07 24.94
N GLN A 211 -7.51 -5.55 26.08
CA GLN A 211 -7.86 -5.04 27.41
C GLN A 211 -6.88 -3.99 27.94
N ASN A 212 -5.69 -3.88 27.34
CA ASN A 212 -4.61 -2.99 27.79
C ASN A 212 -4.34 -1.85 26.81
N LEU A 213 -5.39 -1.41 26.09
CA LEU A 213 -5.23 -0.49 24.97
C LEU A 213 -4.63 0.85 25.40
N GLN A 214 -5.13 1.44 26.48
CA GLN A 214 -4.65 2.75 26.95
C GLN A 214 -3.27 2.64 27.59
N GLN A 215 -2.98 1.54 28.28
CA GLN A 215 -1.66 1.26 28.86
C GLN A 215 -0.62 1.11 27.75
N HIS A 216 -0.96 0.45 26.65
CA HIS A 216 -0.04 0.30 25.53
C HIS A 216 0.08 1.56 24.70
N THR A 217 -1.04 2.21 24.35
CA THR A 217 -1.02 3.36 23.44
C THR A 217 -0.68 4.68 24.13
N HIS A 218 -0.86 4.77 25.45
CA HIS A 218 -0.80 6.00 26.25
C HIS A 218 -1.75 7.10 25.75
N HIS A 219 -2.82 6.70 25.05
CA HIS A 219 -3.84 7.60 24.53
C HIS A 219 -5.22 7.23 25.12
N PRO A 220 -6.16 8.18 25.26
CA PRO A 220 -7.53 7.89 25.65
C PRO A 220 -8.19 6.91 24.66
N ALA A 221 -8.90 5.88 25.15
CA ALA A 221 -9.39 4.76 24.33
C ALA A 221 -10.20 5.18 23.09
N GLY A 222 -10.99 6.25 23.19
CA GLY A 222 -11.79 6.78 22.08
C GLY A 222 -11.06 7.75 21.14
N SER A 223 -9.78 8.04 21.38
CA SER A 223 -9.00 8.97 20.58
C SER A 223 -8.40 8.29 19.33
N SER A 224 -8.07 9.09 18.32
CA SER A 224 -7.35 8.57 17.15
C SER A 224 -5.98 7.99 17.51
N GLY A 225 -5.36 8.43 18.61
CA GLY A 225 -4.06 7.91 19.06
C GLY A 225 -4.13 6.48 19.59
N SER A 226 -5.31 6.01 19.98
CA SER A 226 -5.52 4.63 20.43
C SER A 226 -5.76 3.64 19.31
N LEU A 227 -5.75 4.06 18.03
CA LEU A 227 -5.88 3.15 16.90
C LEU A 227 -4.52 2.58 16.51
N CYS A 228 -4.36 1.26 16.58
CA CYS A 228 -3.08 0.55 16.35
C CYS A 228 -2.42 0.97 15.03
N TYR A 229 -3.22 1.04 13.96
CA TYR A 229 -2.74 1.39 12.63
C TYR A 229 -2.27 2.84 12.49
N ASN A 230 -2.58 3.75 13.42
CA ASN A 230 -2.08 5.13 13.35
C ASN A 230 -0.61 5.22 13.75
N CYS A 231 -0.14 4.29 14.60
CA CYS A 231 1.24 4.17 15.02
C CYS A 231 2.01 3.15 14.15
N HIS A 232 1.41 1.98 13.91
CA HIS A 232 2.11 0.87 13.26
C HIS A 232 1.99 0.84 11.74
N MET A 233 1.02 1.57 11.18
CA MET A 233 0.80 1.74 9.73
C MET A 233 0.68 3.22 9.37
N PRO A 234 1.71 4.05 9.66
CA PRO A 234 1.63 5.48 9.47
C PRO A 234 1.48 5.85 8.00
N TYR A 235 0.98 7.05 7.76
CA TYR A 235 0.84 7.61 6.41
C TYR A 235 2.19 8.04 5.85
N THR A 236 2.94 7.10 5.28
CA THR A 236 4.30 7.31 4.75
C THR A 236 4.39 7.01 3.26
N SER A 237 3.29 6.64 2.62
CA SER A 237 3.22 6.44 1.17
C SER A 237 2.32 7.52 0.55
N TYR A 238 2.63 7.97 -0.66
CA TYR A 238 1.82 8.95 -1.39
C TYR A 238 1.18 8.32 -2.61
N GLY A 239 -0.08 8.65 -2.86
CA GLY A 239 -0.82 8.23 -4.05
C GLY A 239 -1.23 9.42 -4.90
N LEU A 240 -2.26 9.20 -5.73
CA LEU A 240 -2.81 10.17 -6.67
C LEU A 240 -3.23 11.47 -5.96
N LEU A 241 -4.12 11.37 -4.97
CA LEU A 241 -4.79 12.51 -4.33
C LEU A 241 -4.70 12.48 -2.79
N LYS A 242 -4.10 11.44 -2.21
CA LYS A 242 -3.99 11.28 -0.75
C LYS A 242 -2.68 10.58 -0.35
N ALA A 243 -2.27 10.77 0.89
CA ALA A 243 -1.33 9.85 1.53
C ALA A 243 -2.05 8.54 1.86
N LEU A 244 -1.31 7.43 1.86
CA LEU A 244 -1.80 6.11 2.27
C LEU A 244 -0.96 5.57 3.42
N ARG A 245 -1.59 4.67 4.18
CA ARG A 245 -0.95 3.91 5.24
C ARG A 245 0.08 2.96 4.65
N SER A 246 1.24 2.88 5.29
CA SER A 246 2.19 1.82 4.99
C SER A 246 1.62 0.47 5.40
N HIS A 247 1.78 -0.51 4.51
CA HIS A 247 1.49 -1.92 4.81
C HIS A 247 2.73 -2.68 5.27
N GLN A 248 3.89 -2.01 5.41
CA GLN A 248 5.02 -2.53 6.17
C GLN A 248 4.83 -2.17 7.65
N ILE A 249 3.97 -2.94 8.31
CA ILE A 249 3.64 -2.83 9.73
C ILE A 249 4.93 -2.84 10.55
N SER A 250 5.19 -1.76 11.28
CA SER A 250 6.43 -1.56 12.03
C SER A 250 6.19 -0.81 13.34
N ASN A 251 7.15 -0.83 14.25
CA ASN A 251 7.06 -0.06 15.49
C ASN A 251 7.57 1.37 15.26
N PRO A 252 6.97 2.39 15.89
CA PRO A 252 7.48 3.76 15.82
C PRO A 252 8.96 3.85 16.22
N SER A 253 9.75 4.58 15.44
CA SER A 253 11.18 4.77 15.71
C SER A 253 11.67 6.11 15.18
N VAL A 254 12.28 6.90 16.06
CA VAL A 254 12.97 8.13 15.64
C VAL A 254 14.26 7.80 14.88
N LYS A 255 14.96 6.71 15.23
CA LYS A 255 16.15 6.25 14.48
C LYS A 255 15.85 6.06 13.00
N THR A 256 14.72 5.43 12.68
CA THR A 256 14.29 5.25 11.29
C THR A 256 13.98 6.57 10.61
N SER A 257 13.39 7.53 11.34
CA SER A 257 13.28 8.89 10.81
C SER A 257 14.67 9.36 10.44
N VAL A 258 15.61 9.50 11.42
CA VAL A 258 17.03 9.96 11.30
C VAL A 258 17.80 9.36 10.13
N GLN A 259 17.62 8.08 9.87
CA GLN A 259 18.37 7.41 8.82
C GLN A 259 17.75 7.56 7.42
N THR A 260 16.44 7.79 7.32
CA THR A 260 15.71 7.66 6.05
C THR A 260 14.96 8.90 5.59
N GLY A 261 14.70 9.81 6.52
CA GLY A 261 13.76 10.93 6.36
C GLY A 261 12.30 10.56 6.36
N ARG A 262 11.94 9.29 6.43
CA ARG A 262 10.54 8.91 6.54
C ARG A 262 9.90 9.52 7.80
N PRO A 263 8.72 10.16 7.70
CA PRO A 263 8.02 10.65 8.89
C PRO A 263 7.71 9.52 9.86
N ASN A 264 7.87 9.78 11.16
CA ASN A 264 7.37 8.90 12.22
C ASN A 264 5.89 9.15 12.49
N ALA A 265 5.23 8.17 13.09
CA ALA A 265 3.80 8.22 13.38
C ALA A 265 3.40 9.34 14.36
N CYS A 266 4.24 9.64 15.35
CA CYS A 266 3.94 10.60 16.41
C CYS A 266 3.84 12.02 15.85
N ASN A 267 4.86 12.46 15.10
CA ASN A 267 4.91 13.79 14.53
C ASN A 267 4.00 13.97 13.29
N LEU A 268 3.26 12.95 12.88
CA LEU A 268 2.14 13.10 11.94
C LEU A 268 0.86 13.63 12.62
N CYS A 269 0.80 13.62 13.95
CA CYS A 269 -0.31 14.19 14.74
C CYS A 269 0.18 15.29 15.68
N HIS A 270 1.30 15.07 16.36
CA HIS A 270 1.98 16.03 17.24
C HIS A 270 2.91 16.94 16.43
N LEU A 271 2.29 17.78 15.61
CA LEU A 271 2.97 18.66 14.65
C LEU A 271 3.81 19.74 15.33
N ASP A 272 3.46 20.12 16.55
CA ASP A 272 4.18 21.10 17.37
C ASP A 272 5.39 20.51 18.11
N LYS A 273 5.56 19.18 18.10
CA LYS A 273 6.61 18.51 18.87
C LYS A 273 7.86 18.25 18.05
N THR A 274 9.00 18.26 18.75
CA THR A 274 10.33 18.00 18.18
C THR A 274 10.57 16.49 18.02
N LEU A 275 11.61 16.10 17.29
CA LEU A 275 12.02 14.69 17.22
C LEU A 275 12.61 14.23 18.56
N ALA A 276 13.27 15.12 19.29
CA ALA A 276 13.78 14.83 20.63
C ALA A 276 12.64 14.48 21.60
N TRP A 277 11.53 15.21 21.55
CA TRP A 277 10.33 14.85 22.32
C TRP A 277 9.87 13.44 21.98
N THR A 278 9.72 13.12 20.69
CA THR A 278 9.30 11.78 20.26
C THR A 278 10.28 10.70 20.73
N ALA A 279 11.59 10.95 20.66
CA ALA A 279 12.61 9.99 21.09
C ALA A 279 12.55 9.74 22.59
N GLN A 280 12.40 10.79 23.39
CA GLN A 280 12.25 10.70 24.84
C GLN A 280 10.97 9.98 25.22
N THR A 281 9.84 10.29 24.59
CA THR A 281 8.56 9.61 24.82
C THR A 281 8.63 8.12 24.50
N LEU A 282 9.18 7.74 23.34
CA LEU A 282 9.33 6.34 22.96
C LEU A 282 10.29 5.57 23.89
N SER A 283 11.35 6.23 24.36
CA SER A 283 12.28 5.67 25.33
C SER A 283 11.61 5.47 26.70
N ALA A 284 10.87 6.47 27.19
CA ALA A 284 10.19 6.39 28.48
C ALA A 284 9.08 5.32 28.50
N TRP A 285 8.27 5.23 27.44
CA TRP A 285 7.13 4.32 27.38
C TRP A 285 7.50 2.89 27.01
N TYR A 286 8.46 2.71 26.09
CA TYR A 286 8.71 1.42 25.45
C TYR A 286 10.17 0.98 25.52
N GLN A 287 11.03 1.72 26.23
CA GLN A 287 12.47 1.44 26.32
C GLN A 287 13.16 1.38 24.94
N ILE A 288 12.63 2.12 23.96
CA ILE A 288 13.23 2.21 22.63
C ILE A 288 14.48 3.09 22.72
N PRO A 289 15.66 2.63 22.25
CA PRO A 289 16.89 3.42 22.30
C PRO A 289 16.75 4.77 21.61
N GLN A 290 17.24 5.81 22.27
CA GLN A 290 17.28 7.15 21.68
C GLN A 290 18.27 7.18 20.52
N ALA A 291 17.91 7.96 19.49
CA ALA A 291 18.80 8.22 18.36
C ALA A 291 19.66 9.46 18.66
N ASN A 292 20.85 9.52 18.07
CA ASN A 292 21.63 10.76 18.05
C ASN A 292 20.92 11.76 17.12
N LEU A 293 20.59 12.93 17.65
CA LEU A 293 19.85 13.98 16.95
C LEU A 293 20.74 15.20 16.70
N ALA A 294 20.51 15.87 15.57
CA ALA A 294 21.09 17.18 15.31
C ALA A 294 20.45 18.24 16.23
N SER A 295 21.15 19.36 16.44
CA SER A 295 20.72 20.41 17.39
C SER A 295 19.33 20.98 17.08
N ASP A 296 18.99 21.15 15.81
CA ASP A 296 17.69 21.63 15.34
C ASP A 296 16.54 20.68 15.71
N ALA A 297 16.78 19.37 15.71
CA ALA A 297 15.80 18.35 16.07
C ALA A 297 15.42 18.34 17.57
N HIS A 298 16.13 19.12 18.40
CA HIS A 298 15.79 19.37 19.80
C HIS A 298 14.90 20.59 20.01
N THR A 299 15.02 21.61 19.15
CA THR A 299 14.41 22.93 19.37
C THR A 299 13.30 23.26 18.36
N VAL A 300 13.33 22.65 17.18
CA VAL A 300 12.37 22.89 16.10
C VAL A 300 11.41 21.71 15.98
N ALA A 301 10.12 22.01 15.82
CA ALA A 301 9.10 21.00 15.62
C ALA A 301 9.41 20.14 14.38
N ALA A 302 9.24 18.83 14.50
CA ALA A 302 9.64 17.88 13.46
C ALA A 302 8.89 18.12 12.14
N SER A 303 7.64 18.61 12.20
CA SER A 303 6.87 18.94 10.99
C SER A 303 7.46 20.14 10.24
N ILE A 304 8.04 21.11 10.95
CA ILE A 304 8.71 22.28 10.36
C ILE A 304 10.00 21.83 9.68
N LEU A 305 10.83 21.06 10.39
CA LEU A 305 12.06 20.48 9.82
C LEU A 305 11.77 19.62 8.58
N CYS A 306 10.69 18.84 8.62
CA CYS A 306 10.22 18.07 7.46
C CYS A 306 9.73 18.96 6.32
N ALA A 307 9.01 20.05 6.59
CA ALA A 307 8.48 20.94 5.56
C ALA A 307 9.58 21.68 4.80
N PHE A 308 10.63 22.14 5.50
CA PHE A 308 11.72 22.91 4.91
C PHE A 308 12.92 22.07 4.46
N GLY A 309 12.95 20.77 4.77
CA GLY A 309 14.01 19.86 4.31
C GLY A 309 15.40 20.26 4.85
N THR A 310 15.45 20.89 6.02
CA THR A 310 16.68 21.30 6.72
C THR A 310 17.26 20.17 7.57
N TRP A 311 16.49 19.10 7.74
CA TRP A 311 16.82 17.99 8.59
C TRP A 311 18.00 17.16 8.05
N ALA A 312 19.01 16.87 8.87
CA ALA A 312 20.10 15.96 8.49
C ALA A 312 19.55 14.55 8.25
N GLY A 313 19.65 14.06 7.01
CA GLY A 313 18.97 12.85 6.53
C GLY A 313 17.74 13.15 5.66
N SER A 314 17.21 14.39 5.68
CA SER A 314 16.25 14.83 4.67
C SER A 314 17.02 14.98 3.38
N GLN A 315 16.89 13.94 2.61
CA GLN A 315 16.75 14.00 1.19
C GLN A 315 16.10 15.36 0.73
N ARG A 316 16.90 16.42 0.52
CA ARG A 316 16.45 17.78 0.13
C ARG A 316 15.43 17.70 -1.01
N GLY A 317 14.32 18.44 -0.89
CA GLY A 317 13.24 18.53 -1.88
C GLY A 317 12.16 17.44 -1.85
N ARG A 318 12.21 16.48 -0.90
CA ARG A 318 11.42 15.23 -1.00
C ARG A 318 10.16 15.19 -0.14
N PHE A 319 9.85 16.22 0.65
CA PHE A 319 8.92 16.14 1.78
C PHE A 319 7.63 17.00 1.81
N PRO A 320 7.41 18.03 0.97
CA PRO A 320 6.24 18.92 1.14
C PRO A 320 4.86 18.23 1.04
N ARG A 321 4.76 17.03 0.46
CA ARG A 321 3.48 16.44 0.01
C ARG A 321 2.71 15.67 1.09
N ILE A 322 3.39 14.88 1.92
CA ILE A 322 2.74 14.05 2.96
C ILE A 322 2.29 14.91 4.14
N HIS A 323 3.16 15.82 4.59
CA HIS A 323 2.83 16.77 5.65
C HIS A 323 1.86 17.84 5.14
N GLY A 324 2.02 18.34 3.90
CA GLY A 324 1.05 19.25 3.29
C GLY A 324 -0.36 18.63 3.21
N TRP A 325 -0.49 17.33 2.90
CA TRP A 325 -1.78 16.65 2.93
C TRP A 325 -2.38 16.59 4.36
N ARG A 326 -1.58 16.27 5.38
CA ARG A 326 -2.08 16.26 6.77
C ARG A 326 -2.40 17.65 7.30
N LEU A 327 -1.59 18.66 6.95
CA LEU A 327 -1.76 20.04 7.37
C LEU A 327 -2.96 20.71 6.68
N PHE A 328 -3.23 20.41 5.40
CA PHE A 328 -4.21 21.16 4.60
C PHE A 328 -5.41 20.33 4.11
N TRP A 329 -5.26 19.04 3.80
CA TRP A 329 -6.30 18.26 3.13
C TRP A 329 -7.22 17.47 4.07
N GLN A 330 -6.75 17.03 5.24
CA GLN A 330 -7.61 16.32 6.21
C GLN A 330 -8.74 17.21 6.76
N ARG A 331 -8.54 18.54 6.83
CA ARG A 331 -9.58 19.51 7.20
C ARG A 331 -10.61 19.70 6.09
N CYS A 332 -10.20 19.67 4.82
CA CYS A 332 -11.10 19.88 3.68
C CYS A 332 -12.01 18.68 3.37
N SER A 333 -11.62 17.45 3.70
CA SER A 333 -12.45 16.27 3.40
C SER A 333 -13.61 16.04 4.37
N ARG A 334 -13.61 16.73 5.54
CA ARG A 334 -14.71 16.68 6.52
C ARG A 334 -15.79 17.73 6.27
N THR A 335 -15.49 18.80 5.55
CA THR A 335 -16.46 19.85 5.19
C THR A 335 -16.89 19.64 3.74
N ARG A 336 -18.12 19.15 3.52
CA ARG A 336 -18.76 19.06 2.19
C ARG A 336 -19.09 20.46 1.64
N THR A 337 -18.10 21.33 1.47
CA THR A 337 -18.28 22.65 0.86
C THR A 337 -17.19 22.91 -0.18
N PRO A 338 -17.54 23.18 -1.45
CA PRO A 338 -16.60 23.35 -2.56
C PRO A 338 -16.03 24.78 -2.58
N ARG A 339 -15.38 25.20 -1.50
CA ARG A 339 -14.69 26.50 -1.44
C ARG A 339 -13.26 26.34 -0.96
N CYS A 340 -12.42 25.69 -1.75
CA CYS A 340 -10.98 25.88 -1.69
C CYS A 340 -10.38 25.65 -3.09
N VAL A 341 -10.67 26.56 -4.01
CA VAL A 341 -9.90 26.76 -5.23
C VAL A 341 -9.35 28.19 -5.19
N THR A 342 -8.05 28.31 -5.46
CA THR A 342 -7.23 29.52 -5.59
C THR A 342 -6.83 30.27 -4.31
N SER A 343 -5.64 29.95 -3.78
CA SER A 343 -4.75 31.01 -3.31
C SER A 343 -3.85 31.38 -4.49
N ARG A 344 -4.14 32.54 -5.06
CA ARG A 344 -3.33 33.24 -6.05
C ARG A 344 -1.85 33.17 -5.66
N ALA A 345 -1.03 32.89 -6.67
CA ALA A 345 0.35 33.33 -6.68
C ALA A 345 0.38 34.84 -6.36
N ALA A 346 1.15 35.23 -5.35
CA ALA A 346 1.45 36.62 -5.07
C ALA A 346 2.96 36.72 -4.78
N ARG A 347 3.64 37.23 -5.82
CA ARG A 347 4.95 37.89 -5.89
C ARG A 347 6.18 37.12 -5.44
#